data_AF-A0A1Q7N004-F1
#
_entry.id   AF-A0A1Q7N004-F1
#
_cell.length_a   1.000
_cell.length_b   1.000
_cell.length_c   1.000
_cell.angle_alpha   90.00
_cell.angle_beta   90.00
_cell.angle_gamma   90.00
#
_symmetry.space_group_name_H-M   'P 1'
#
loop_
_entity.id
_entity.type
_entity.pdbx_description
1 polymer ?
#
loop_
_entity_poly.entity_id
_entity_poly.type
_entity_poly.pdbx_seq_one_letter_code
_entity_poly.pdbx_strand_id
1 'polypeptide(L)'
;MLAYVTPIPAIIFLVTAPYNRSRFIRFHSFQSIFFCVAMIAIGIALSILSVIPFLVLITLPLHLIVWVGGFILWIILLLKANQGQTFKVPVIGDMAEKQADAI
;
A
#
# COMPACT_ATOMS: atom_id res chain seq x y z
N MET A 1 -2.65 -10.47 7.42
CA MET A 1 -3.17 -9.72 8.58
C MET A 1 -4.35 -8.88 8.08
N LEU A 2 -5.43 -8.71 8.86
CA LEU A 2 -6.64 -7.95 8.44
C LEU A 2 -6.36 -6.50 7.98
N ALA A 3 -5.18 -5.94 8.32
CA ALA A 3 -4.76 -4.59 7.93
C ALA A 3 -4.68 -4.35 6.42
N TYR A 4 -4.51 -5.41 5.63
CA TYR A 4 -4.42 -5.28 4.16
C TYR A 4 -5.77 -5.43 3.47
N VAL A 5 -6.85 -5.81 4.17
CA VAL A 5 -8.16 -6.02 3.52
C VAL A 5 -8.67 -4.70 2.92
N THR A 6 -8.58 -3.62 3.68
CA THR A 6 -8.81 -2.24 3.22
C THR A 6 -7.99 -1.26 4.10
N PRO A 7 -7.85 0.01 3.72
CA PRO A 7 -7.25 1.02 4.60
C PRO A 7 -8.02 1.22 5.92
N ILE A 8 -9.30 0.82 5.98
CA ILE A 8 -10.16 1.03 7.16
C ILE A 8 -9.66 0.20 8.38
N PRO A 9 -9.51 -1.14 8.31
CA PRO A 9 -8.89 -1.93 9.37
C PRO A 9 -7.49 -1.44 9.76
N ALA A 10 -6.67 -0.98 8.80
CA ALA A 10 -5.35 -0.45 9.11
C ALA A 10 -5.43 0.77 10.03
N ILE A 11 -6.33 1.72 9.73
CA ILE A 11 -6.57 2.89 10.59
C ILE A 11 -7.08 2.45 11.97
N ILE A 12 -8.05 1.53 12.02
CA ILE A 12 -8.61 1.01 13.28
C ILE A 12 -7.50 0.38 14.14
N PHE A 13 -6.62 -0.43 13.56
CA PHE A 13 -5.52 -1.07 14.28
C PHE A 13 -4.46 -0.10 14.79
N LEU A 14 -4.26 1.04 14.13
CA LEU A 14 -3.33 2.07 14.60
C LEU A 14 -3.86 2.85 15.81
N VAL A 15 -5.18 2.96 15.97
CA VAL A 15 -5.78 3.77 17.06
C VAL A 15 -6.35 2.92 18.21
N THR A 16 -6.57 1.63 17.99
CA THR A 16 -7.25 0.75 18.96
C THR A 16 -6.28 -0.16 19.71
N ALA A 17 -6.35 -0.17 21.05
CA ALA A 17 -5.63 -1.15 21.87
C ALA A 17 -6.31 -2.55 21.80
N PRO A 18 -5.57 -3.66 21.92
CA PRO A 18 -4.12 -3.75 22.11
C PRO A 18 -3.32 -3.68 20.79
N TYR A 19 -4.00 -3.58 19.64
CA TYR A 19 -3.38 -3.66 18.31
C TYR A 19 -2.29 -2.60 18.08
N ASN A 20 -2.57 -1.36 18.49
CA ASN A 20 -1.64 -0.25 18.37
C ASN A 20 -0.36 -0.37 19.22
N ARG A 21 -0.29 -1.33 20.15
CA ARG A 21 0.91 -1.61 20.95
C ARG A 21 1.88 -2.56 20.26
N SER A 22 1.44 -3.28 19.25
CA SER A 22 2.30 -4.21 18.52
C SER A 22 2.99 -3.49 17.36
N ARG A 23 4.32 -3.38 17.44
CA ARG A 23 5.16 -2.84 16.35
C ARG A 23 4.86 -3.50 15.00
N PHE A 24 4.70 -4.83 15.00
CA PHE A 24 4.36 -5.60 13.80
C PHE A 24 3.02 -5.14 13.19
N ILE A 25 2.00 -4.93 14.03
CA ILE A 25 0.68 -4.50 13.59
C ILE A 25 0.74 -3.06 13.05
N ARG A 26 1.46 -2.17 13.72
CA ARG A 26 1.66 -0.79 13.27
C ARG A 26 2.36 -0.72 11.92
N PHE A 27 3.46 -1.46 11.75
CA PHE A 27 4.20 -1.50 10.48
C PHE A 27 3.28 -1.89 9.31
N HIS A 28 2.54 -2.99 9.43
CA HIS A 28 1.68 -3.47 8.35
C HIS A 28 0.48 -2.53 8.11
N SER A 29 0.01 -1.84 9.15
CA SER A 29 -1.07 -0.85 9.01
C SER A 29 -0.58 0.40 8.27
N PHE A 30 0.59 0.95 8.64
CA PHE A 30 1.18 2.07 7.91
C PHE A 30 1.55 1.71 6.47
N GLN A 31 2.18 0.54 6.25
CA GLN A 31 2.53 0.08 4.91
C GLN A 31 1.28 -0.12 4.03
N SER A 32 0.18 -0.65 4.58
CA SER A 32 -1.11 -0.77 3.89
C SER A 32 -1.68 0.60 3.47
N ILE A 33 -1.68 1.57 4.39
CA ILE A 33 -2.17 2.94 4.13
C ILE A 33 -1.31 3.61 3.05
N PHE A 34 0.01 3.59 3.20
CA PHE A 34 0.92 4.22 2.23
C PHE A 34 0.88 3.54 0.86
N PHE A 35 0.77 2.22 0.82
CA PHE A 35 0.56 1.48 -0.42
C PHE A 35 -0.72 1.91 -1.13
N CYS A 36 -1.84 2.03 -0.40
CA CYS A 36 -3.11 2.49 -0.96
C CYS A 36 -3.01 3.92 -1.51
N VAL A 37 -2.42 4.84 -0.74
CA VAL A 37 -2.20 6.23 -1.17
C VAL A 37 -1.31 6.29 -2.41
N ALA A 38 -0.22 5.53 -2.46
CA ALA A 38 0.68 5.47 -3.62
C ALA A 38 -0.04 4.96 -4.87
N MET A 39 -0.83 3.89 -4.76
CA MET A 39 -1.62 3.35 -5.88
C MET A 39 -2.63 4.37 -6.42
N ILE A 40 -3.33 5.09 -5.53
CA ILE A 40 -4.27 6.14 -5.92
C ILE A 40 -3.55 7.29 -6.61
N ALA A 41 -2.43 7.76 -6.05
CA ALA A 41 -1.65 8.87 -6.60
C ALA A 41 -1.10 8.54 -8.00
N ILE A 42 -0.54 7.34 -8.19
CA ILE A 42 -0.07 6.87 -9.50
C ILE A 42 -1.24 6.75 -10.49
N GLY A 43 -2.38 6.20 -10.05
CA GLY A 43 -3.57 6.09 -10.88
C GLY A 43 -4.07 7.44 -11.38
N ILE A 44 -4.18 8.43 -10.49
CA ILE A 44 -4.57 9.80 -10.85
C ILE A 44 -3.57 10.42 -11.82
N ALA A 45 -2.26 10.30 -11.57
CA ALA A 45 -1.23 10.83 -12.46
C ALA A 45 -1.33 10.24 -13.88
N LEU A 46 -1.51 8.92 -14.00
CA LEU A 46 -1.71 8.26 -15.29
C LEU A 46 -3.01 8.70 -15.98
N SER A 47 -4.09 8.89 -15.22
CA SER A 47 -5.36 9.40 -15.77
C SER A 47 -5.24 10.82 -16.31
N ILE A 48 -4.50 11.70 -15.62
CA ILE A 48 -4.22 13.06 -16.10
C ILE A 48 -3.43 13.02 -17.42
N LEU A 49 -2.39 12.19 -17.50
CA LEU A 49 -1.59 12.03 -18.72
C LEU A 49 -2.41 11.48 -19.90
N SER A 50 -3.42 10.67 -19.61
CA SER A 50 -4.30 10.06 -20.63
C SER A 50 -5.23 11.08 -21.32
N VAL A 51 -5.38 12.29 -20.77
CA VAL A 51 -6.19 13.36 -21.40
C VAL A 51 -5.50 13.93 -22.65
N ILE A 52 -4.17 13.84 -22.73
CA ILE A 52 -3.40 14.37 -23.85
C ILE A 52 -3.53 13.40 -25.05
N PRO A 53 -3.97 13.89 -26.23
CA PRO A 53 -4.05 13.06 -27.44
C PRO A 53 -2.72 12.36 -27.74
N PHE A 54 -2.78 11.16 -28.30
CA PHE A 54 -1.64 10.26 -28.59
C PHE A 54 -0.91 9.67 -27.38
N LEU A 55 -0.90 10.31 -26.20
CA LEU A 55 -0.33 9.71 -24.98
C LEU A 55 -1.15 8.53 -24.46
N VAL A 56 -2.44 8.46 -24.82
CA VAL A 56 -3.33 7.33 -24.48
C VAL A 56 -2.76 5.96 -24.89
N LEU A 57 -2.04 5.88 -26.01
CA LEU A 57 -1.43 4.62 -26.48
C LEU A 57 -0.35 4.11 -25.52
N ILE A 58 0.30 5.01 -24.79
CA ILE A 58 1.36 4.70 -23.82
C ILE A 58 0.74 4.52 -22.43
N THR A 59 -0.22 5.35 -22.04
CA THR A 59 -0.79 5.30 -20.69
C THR A 59 -1.69 4.08 -20.48
N LEU A 60 -2.34 3.57 -21.53
CA LEU A 60 -3.20 2.39 -21.44
C LEU A 60 -2.47 1.11 -20.96
N PRO A 61 -1.34 0.68 -21.57
CA PRO A 61 -0.58 -0.45 -21.05
C PRO A 61 0.03 -0.15 -19.66
N LEU A 62 0.41 1.09 -19.37
CA LEU A 62 0.91 1.47 -18.04
C LEU A 62 -0.16 1.34 -16.96
N HIS A 63 -1.40 1.72 -17.25
CA HIS A 63 -2.53 1.50 -16.34
C HIS A 63 -2.70 0.02 -16.01
N LEU A 64 -2.63 -0.85 -17.01
CA LEU A 64 -2.72 -2.30 -16.81
C LEU A 64 -1.59 -2.81 -15.91
N ILE A 65 -0.35 -2.41 -16.20
CA ILE A 65 0.83 -2.83 -15.42
C ILE A 65 0.71 -2.35 -13.96
N VAL A 66 0.33 -1.10 -13.74
CA VAL A 66 0.19 -0.55 -12.38
C VAL A 66 -0.90 -1.27 -11.62
N TRP A 67 -2.10 -1.43 -12.19
CA TRP A 67 -3.21 -2.06 -11.48
C TRP A 67 -2.98 -3.54 -11.21
N VAL A 68 -2.51 -4.30 -12.22
CA VAL A 68 -2.24 -5.73 -12.07
C VAL A 68 -1.02 -5.95 -11.18
N GLY A 69 0.08 -5.23 -11.42
CA GLY A 69 1.30 -5.32 -10.61
C GLY A 69 1.06 -4.89 -9.17
N GLY A 70 0.31 -3.82 -8.95
CA GLY A 70 -0.13 -3.38 -7.63
C GLY A 70 -1.00 -4.41 -6.94
N PHE A 71 -1.96 -5.02 -7.64
CA PHE A 71 -2.80 -6.08 -7.09
C PHE A 71 -1.98 -7.33 -6.69
N ILE A 72 -1.03 -7.74 -7.53
CA ILE A 72 -0.10 -8.84 -7.21
C ILE A 72 0.75 -8.51 -5.98
N LEU A 73 1.33 -7.31 -5.94
CA LEU A 73 2.12 -6.86 -4.79
C LEU A 73 1.28 -6.84 -3.52
N TRP A 74 0.05 -6.34 -3.59
CA TRP A 74 -0.89 -6.34 -2.46
C TRP A 74 -1.18 -7.76 -1.94
N ILE A 75 -1.37 -8.74 -2.82
CA ILE A 75 -1.50 -10.16 -2.43
C ILE A 75 -0.23 -10.64 -1.71
N ILE A 76 0.95 -10.35 -2.26
CA ILE A 76 2.23 -10.72 -1.63
C ILE A 76 2.33 -10.13 -0.21
N LEU A 77 1.98 -8.85 -0.03
CA LEU A 77 1.99 -8.20 1.28
C LEU A 77 1.02 -8.88 2.26
N LEU A 78 -0.18 -9.22 1.81
CA LEU A 78 -1.17 -9.91 2.64
C LEU A 78 -0.66 -11.29 3.08
N LEU A 79 -0.10 -12.06 2.15
CA LEU A 79 0.46 -13.40 2.42
C LEU A 79 1.66 -13.33 3.37
N LYS A 80 2.61 -12.43 3.11
CA LYS A 80 3.79 -12.24 3.97
C LYS A 80 3.39 -11.80 5.38
N ALA A 81 2.44 -10.89 5.51
CA ALA A 81 1.90 -10.48 6.80
C ALA A 81 1.18 -11.63 7.53
N ASN A 82 0.47 -12.51 6.82
CA ASN A 82 -0.14 -13.71 7.42
C ASN A 82 0.90 -14.74 7.89
N GLN A 83 2.07 -14.79 7.24
CA GLN A 83 3.19 -15.64 7.64
C GLN A 83 4.02 -15.04 8.79
N GLY A 84 3.62 -13.90 9.36
CA GLY A 84 4.39 -13.20 10.39
C GLY A 84 5.66 -12.52 9.85
N GLN A 85 5.81 -12.40 8.54
CA GLN A 85 6.98 -11.80 7.90
C GLN A 85 6.78 -10.31 7.64
N THR A 86 7.81 -9.52 7.94
CA THR A 86 7.82 -8.08 7.66
C THR A 86 8.47 -7.85 6.29
N PHE A 87 7.68 -8.02 5.23
CA PHE A 87 8.15 -7.71 3.87
C PHE A 87 8.05 -6.21 3.63
N LYS A 88 9.20 -5.55 3.44
CA LYS A 88 9.28 -4.10 3.19
C LYS A 88 9.23 -3.83 1.69
N VAL A 89 8.23 -3.06 1.27
CA VAL A 89 8.25 -2.48 -0.08
C VAL A 89 9.29 -1.35 -0.11
N PRO A 90 10.16 -1.24 -1.12
CA PRO A 90 11.10 -0.11 -1.21
C PRO A 90 10.38 1.24 -1.08
N VAL A 91 10.98 2.19 -0.36
CA VAL A 91 10.41 3.52 -0.05
C VAL A 91 9.20 3.46 0.90
N ILE A 92 8.12 2.77 0.52
CA ILE A 92 6.88 2.68 1.30
C ILE A 92 7.11 1.97 2.64
N GLY A 93 7.90 0.90 2.63
CA GLY A 93 8.25 0.11 3.81
C GLY A 93 9.16 0.87 4.77
N ASP A 94 10.09 1.68 4.25
CA ASP A 94 10.95 2.53 5.10
C ASP A 94 10.14 3.63 5.76
N MET A 95 9.20 4.24 5.03
CA MET A 95 8.23 5.18 5.60
C MET A 95 7.36 4.50 6.68
N ALA A 96 6.87 3.30 6.41
CA ALA A 96 6.04 2.54 7.35
C ALA A 96 6.79 2.15 8.61
N GLU A 97 8.06 1.74 8.48
CA GLU A 97 8.93 1.45 9.63
C GLU A 97 9.15 2.69 10.48
N LYS A 98 9.50 3.82 9.86
CA LYS A 98 9.70 5.08 10.59
C LYS A 98 8.47 5.45 11.41
N GLN A 99 7.26 5.27 10.88
CA GLN A 99 6.02 5.55 11.61
C GLN A 99 5.72 4.50 12.68
N ALA A 100 6.02 3.24 12.42
CA ALA A 100 5.82 2.16 13.39
C ALA A 100 6.74 2.26 14.61
N ASP A 101 7.87 2.96 14.48
CA ASP A 101 8.86 3.19 15.54
C ASP A 101 8.68 4.53 16.28
N ALA A 102 7.96 5.48 15.70
CA ALA A 102 7.75 6.83 16.26
C ALA A 102 6.66 6.90 17.36
N ILE A 103 5.84 5.85 17.49
CA ILE A 103 4.72 5.70 18.43
C ILE A 103 5.01 4.51 19.34
#